data_AF-A0AAU8UAP7-F1
#
_entry.id   AF-A0AAU8UAP7-F1
#
_cell.length_a   1.000
_cell.length_b   1.000
_cell.length_c   1.000
_cell.angle_alpha   90.00
_cell.angle_beta   90.00
_cell.angle_gamma   90.00
#
_symmetry.space_group_name_H-M   'P 1'
#
loop_
_entity.id
_entity.type
_entity.pdbx_description
1 polymer ?
#
loop_
_entity_poly.entity_id
_entity_poly.type
_entity_poly.pdbx_seq_one_letter_code
_entity_poly.pdbx_strand_id
1 'polypeptide(L)'
;MTIRELCNYLNITTPTLYNWKKDKPNLYKIVMDFKENNDNNLDKKEQTLLKLFRQLENLEQDFYISEINTRILKRKIENKE
;
A
#
# COMPACT_ATOMS: atom_id res chain seq x y z
N MET A 1 0.37 -0.48 -10.52
CA MET A 1 1.51 -0.62 -11.44
C MET A 1 1.59 -1.98 -12.17
N THR A 2 1.63 -1.97 -13.51
CA THR A 2 1.90 -3.13 -14.39
C THR A 2 3.39 -3.45 -14.49
N ILE A 3 3.76 -4.64 -15.00
CA ILE A 3 5.18 -5.00 -15.23
C ILE A 3 5.85 -4.03 -16.21
N ARG A 4 5.12 -3.58 -17.25
CA ARG A 4 5.64 -2.63 -18.24
C ARG A 4 5.92 -1.26 -17.62
N GLU A 5 5.02 -0.77 -16.78
CA GLU A 5 5.22 0.49 -16.04
C GLU A 5 6.40 0.41 -15.09
N LEU A 6 6.55 -0.71 -14.39
CA LEU A 6 7.69 -0.94 -13.50
C LEU A 6 9.03 -0.97 -14.27
N CYS A 7 9.07 -1.66 -15.41
CA CYS A 7 10.26 -1.72 -16.26
C CYS A 7 10.61 -0.33 -16.82
N ASN A 8 9.61 0.45 -17.25
CA ASN A 8 9.81 1.82 -17.70
C ASN A 8 10.33 2.71 -16.56
N TYR A 9 9.77 2.61 -15.36
CA TYR A 9 10.21 3.36 -14.18
C TYR A 9 11.67 3.07 -13.81
N LEU A 10 12.06 1.79 -13.86
CA LEU A 10 13.42 1.34 -13.58
C LEU A 10 14.39 1.54 -14.76
N ASN A 11 13.89 2.02 -15.91
CA ASN A 11 14.63 2.15 -17.16
C ASN A 11 15.33 0.83 -17.58
N ILE A 12 14.60 -0.28 -17.51
CA ILE A 12 15.07 -1.61 -17.92
C ILE A 12 14.10 -2.27 -18.90
N THR A 13 14.54 -3.35 -19.53
CA THR A 13 13.67 -4.18 -20.36
C THR A 13 12.97 -5.25 -19.52
N THR A 14 11.80 -5.73 -19.99
CA THR A 14 11.09 -6.84 -19.35
C THR A 14 11.96 -8.10 -19.19
N PRO A 15 12.76 -8.53 -20.19
CA PRO A 15 13.70 -9.63 -20.01
C PRO A 15 14.73 -9.38 -18.91
N THR A 16 15.24 -8.15 -18.77
CA THR A 16 16.17 -7.79 -17.69
C THR A 16 15.56 -8.04 -16.31
N LEU A 17 14.30 -7.65 -16.11
CA LEU A 17 13.59 -7.90 -14.86
C LEU A 17 13.45 -9.40 -14.59
N TYR A 18 13.10 -10.21 -15.59
CA TYR A 18 12.96 -11.66 -15.41
C TYR A 18 14.29 -12.38 -15.18
N ASN A 19 15.38 -11.92 -15.80
CA ASN A 19 16.71 -12.46 -15.55
C ASN A 19 17.12 -12.30 -14.08
N TRP A 20 16.71 -11.22 -13.41
CA TRP A 20 16.96 -11.05 -11.98
C TRP A 20 16.35 -12.15 -11.12
N LYS A 21 15.28 -12.84 -11.56
CA LYS A 21 14.74 -14.00 -10.83
C LYS A 21 15.80 -15.09 -10.62
N LYS A 22 16.71 -15.24 -11.57
CA LYS A 22 17.82 -16.21 -11.54
C LYS A 22 19.10 -15.59 -10.98
N ASP A 23 19.49 -14.44 -11.52
CA ASP A 23 20.84 -13.88 -11.30
C ASP A 23 20.92 -12.98 -10.06
N LYS A 24 19.78 -12.42 -9.62
CA LYS A 24 19.67 -11.50 -8.48
C LYS A 24 18.33 -11.70 -7.72
N PRO A 25 18.07 -12.90 -7.17
CA PRO A 25 16.74 -13.27 -6.65
C PRO A 25 16.22 -12.32 -5.55
N ASN A 26 17.11 -11.79 -4.69
CA ASN A 26 16.72 -10.83 -3.66
C ASN A 26 16.28 -9.48 -4.25
N LEU A 27 16.95 -9.01 -5.30
CA LEU A 27 16.56 -7.77 -5.99
C LEU A 27 15.21 -7.95 -6.69
N TYR A 28 15.03 -9.09 -7.36
CA TYR A 28 13.74 -9.44 -7.98
C TYR A 28 12.61 -9.43 -6.95
N LYS A 29 12.84 -10.03 -5.78
CA LYS A 29 11.87 -10.05 -4.68
C LYS A 29 11.52 -8.63 -4.21
N ILE A 30 12.51 -7.79 -3.89
CA ILE A 30 12.28 -6.40 -3.45
C ILE A 30 11.45 -5.62 -4.48
N VAL A 31 11.75 -5.77 -5.76
CA VAL A 31 11.06 -5.06 -6.85
C VAL A 31 9.63 -5.57 -7.06
N MET A 32 9.39 -6.87 -6.93
CA MET A 32 8.05 -7.45 -7.01
C MET A 32 7.21 -7.10 -5.77
N ASP A 33 7.80 -7.16 -4.58
CA ASP A 33 7.15 -6.73 -3.33
C ASP A 33 6.78 -5.25 -3.45
N PHE A 34 7.66 -4.39 -3.98
CA PHE A 34 7.34 -3.00 -4.26
C PHE A 34 6.16 -2.85 -5.23
N LYS A 35 6.14 -3.61 -6.33
CA LYS A 35 5.05 -3.59 -7.32
C LYS A 35 3.71 -4.03 -6.70
N GLU A 36 3.73 -5.04 -5.84
CA GLU A 36 2.54 -5.57 -5.16
C GLU A 36 2.02 -4.58 -4.10
N ASN A 37 2.92 -3.95 -3.35
CA ASN A 37 2.56 -3.01 -2.29
C ASN A 37 2.25 -1.60 -2.79
N ASN A 38 2.72 -1.20 -3.97
CA ASN A 38 2.54 0.18 -4.43
C ASN A 38 1.18 0.52 -5.02
N ASP A 39 0.26 -0.41 -5.32
CA ASP A 39 -0.94 0.05 -6.05
C ASP A 39 -2.26 -0.74 -6.08
N ASN A 40 -2.43 -2.00 -5.66
CA ASN A 40 -3.63 -2.73 -6.17
C ASN A 40 -4.46 -3.61 -5.24
N ASN A 41 -4.39 -3.48 -3.93
CA ASN A 41 -5.33 -4.18 -3.03
C ASN A 41 -6.18 -3.26 -2.16
N LEU A 42 -6.19 -1.94 -2.42
CA LEU A 42 -7.09 -1.04 -1.72
C LEU A 42 -8.47 -1.05 -2.38
N ASP A 43 -9.51 -1.40 -1.62
CA ASP A 43 -10.90 -1.26 -2.02
C ASP A 43 -11.24 0.21 -2.34
N LYS A 44 -12.28 0.47 -3.14
CA LYS A 44 -12.73 1.84 -3.48
C LYS A 44 -12.89 2.74 -2.25
N LYS A 45 -13.35 2.21 -1.12
CA LYS A 45 -13.49 2.92 0.15
C LYS A 45 -12.12 3.26 0.74
N GLU A 46 -11.17 2.33 0.71
CA GLU A 46 -9.81 2.56 1.20
C GLU A 46 -9.08 3.62 0.36
N GLN A 47 -9.24 3.58 -0.97
CA GLN A 47 -8.70 4.62 -1.87
C GLN A 47 -9.33 5.99 -1.59
N THR A 48 -10.65 6.03 -1.40
CA THR A 48 -11.38 7.26 -1.08
C THR A 48 -10.94 7.82 0.26
N LEU A 49 -10.82 6.96 1.29
CA LEU A 49 -10.36 7.33 2.61
C LEU A 49 -8.94 7.91 2.54
N LEU A 50 -8.01 7.23 1.85
CA LEU A 50 -6.64 7.70 1.70
C LEU A 50 -6.58 9.06 0.99
N LYS A 51 -7.42 9.26 -0.03
CA LYS A 51 -7.52 10.54 -0.74
C LYS A 51 -7.99 11.67 0.20
N LEU A 52 -9.06 11.43 0.97
CA LEU A 52 -9.61 12.41 1.90
C LEU A 52 -8.63 12.71 3.05
N PHE A 53 -8.04 11.67 3.62
CA PHE A 53 -7.12 11.78 4.75
C PHE A 53 -5.89 12.63 4.41
N ARG A 54 -5.37 12.53 3.18
CA ARG A 54 -4.24 13.35 2.69
C ARG A 54 -4.58 14.83 2.52
N GLN A 55 -5.86 15.21 2.52
CA GLN A 55 -6.29 16.61 2.41
C GLN A 55 -6.36 17.32 3.77
N LEU A 56 -6.25 16.56 4.87
CA LEU A 56 -6.38 17.06 6.24
C LEU A 56 -5.05 17.60 6.77
N GLU A 57 -5.12 18.57 7.68
CA GLU A 57 -3.98 19.01 8.47
C GLU A 57 -3.52 17.95 9.47
N ASN A 58 -2.27 18.04 9.95
CA ASN A 58 -1.71 17.03 10.86
C ASN A 58 -2.56 16.82 12.13
N LEU A 59 -3.07 17.89 12.73
CA LEU A 59 -3.92 17.79 13.93
C LEU A 59 -5.24 17.06 13.62
N GLU A 60 -5.82 17.30 12.44
CA GLU A 60 -7.05 16.65 11.99
C GLU A 60 -6.83 15.17 11.68
N GLN A 61 -5.67 14.82 11.11
CA GLN A 61 -5.25 13.43 10.89
C GLN A 61 -5.16 12.67 12.22
N ASP A 62 -4.48 13.25 13.23
CA ASP A 62 -4.34 12.67 14.56
C ASP A 62 -5.70 12.50 15.26
N PHE A 63 -6.56 13.51 15.13
CA PHE A 63 -7.93 13.45 15.62
C PHE A 63 -8.72 12.29 14.99
N TYR A 64 -8.67 12.13 13.66
CA TYR A 64 -9.43 11.10 12.95
C TYR A 64 -8.94 9.68 13.27
N ILE A 65 -7.61 9.49 13.38
CA ILE A 65 -7.02 8.23 13.84
C ILE A 65 -7.54 7.88 15.24
N SER A 66 -7.57 8.86 16.15
CA SER A 66 -8.06 8.67 17.51
C SER A 66 -9.53 8.25 17.52
N GLU A 67 -10.37 8.88 16.70
CA GLU A 67 -11.79 8.54 16.56
C GLU A 67 -12.00 7.09 16.08
N ILE A 68 -11.30 6.68 15.02
CA ILE A 68 -11.36 5.30 14.51
C ILE A 68 -10.98 4.30 15.60
N ASN A 69 -9.91 4.58 16.34
CA ASN A 69 -9.43 3.72 17.41
C ASN A 69 -10.48 3.57 18.53
N THR A 70 -11.12 4.67 18.95
CA THR A 70 -12.19 4.64 19.95
C THR A 70 -13.36 3.76 19.48
N ARG A 71 -13.77 3.88 18.21
CA ARG A 71 -14.86 3.04 17.65
C ARG A 71 -14.48 1.56 17.64
N ILE A 72 -13.26 1.22 17.24
CA ILE A 72 -12.78 -0.17 17.25
C ILE A 72 -12.75 -0.73 18.67
N LEU A 73 -12.28 0.06 19.63
CA LEU A 73 -12.20 -0.34 21.04
C LEU A 73 -13.60 -0.59 21.61
N LYS A 74 -14.55 0.31 21.36
CA LYS A 74 -15.94 0.17 21.80
C LYS A 74 -16.55 -1.14 21.31
N ARG A 75 -16.43 -1.46 20.02
CA ARG A 75 -16.90 -2.72 19.44
C ARG A 75 -16.26 -3.95 20.10
N LYS A 76 -14.97 -3.88 20.45
CA LYS A 76 -14.28 -4.99 21.13
C LYS A 76 -14.77 -5.20 22.56
N ILE A 77 -15.20 -4.14 23.25
CA ILE A 77 -15.79 -4.24 24.59
C ILE A 77 -17.17 -4.88 24.48
N GLU A 78 -18.02 -4.38 23.58
CA GLU A 78 -19.38 -4.89 23.35
C GLU A 78 -19.41 -6.37 22.92
N ASN A 79 -18.45 -6.81 22.10
CA ASN A 79 -18.37 -8.21 21.64
C ASN A 79 -17.68 -9.17 22.64
N LYS A 80 -17.19 -8.68 23.79
CA LYS A 80 -16.60 -9.51 24.85
C LYS A 80 -17.61 -9.90 25.93
N GLU A 81 -18.78 -9.28 25.92
CA GLU A 81 -19.95 -9.63 26.75
C GLU A 81 -20.85 -10.61 25.99
#